data_AF-A0A2X2C6W7-F1
#
_entry.id   AF-A0A2X2C6W7-F1
#
_cell.length_a   1.000
_cell.length_b   1.000
_cell.length_c   1.000
_cell.angle_alpha   90.00
_cell.angle_beta   90.00
_cell.angle_gamma   90.00
#
_symmetry.space_group_name_H-M   'P 1'
#
loop_
_entity.id
_entity.type
_entity.pdbx_description
1 polymer ?
#
loop_
_entity_poly.entity_id
_entity_poly.type
_entity_poly.pdbx_seq_one_letter_code
_entity_poly.pdbx_strand_id
1 'polypeptide(L)'
;MHLFRSSLVMLVLLTLITGLAYPLFITGLAQLFFPWQANGSLVYQDDKLIGSELIGQSFNRADYFQGRPSMTSEMPYNSMASGASQLATSNPLLSEKVAAGVRLWQKGLIIIKSFLLI
;
A
#
# COMPACT_ATOMS: atom_id res chain seq x y z
N MET A 1 -0.17 -14.14 47.91
CA MET A 1 -0.13 -15.21 46.89
C MET A 1 -1.34 -15.21 45.94
N HIS A 2 -2.54 -14.79 46.35
CA HIS A 2 -3.72 -14.75 45.44
C HIS A 2 -3.63 -13.74 44.30
N LEU A 3 -3.04 -12.56 44.52
CA LEU A 3 -2.94 -11.51 43.50
C LEU A 3 -2.12 -11.95 42.28
N PHE A 4 -1.03 -12.68 42.49
CA PHE A 4 -0.17 -13.15 41.40
C PHE A 4 -0.88 -14.15 40.48
N ARG A 5 -1.66 -15.06 41.06
CA ARG A 5 -2.50 -16.00 40.31
C ARG A 5 -3.58 -15.27 39.51
N SER A 6 -4.30 -14.32 40.12
CA SER A 6 -5.35 -13.56 39.43
C SER A 6 -4.80 -12.71 38.28
N SER A 7 -3.64 -12.07 38.46
CA SER A 7 -3.00 -11.29 37.40
C SER A 7 -2.56 -12.15 36.22
N LEU A 8 -1.98 -13.34 36.48
CA LEU A 8 -1.57 -14.26 35.42
C LEU A 8 -2.77 -14.79 34.62
N VAL A 9 -3.85 -15.15 35.32
CA VAL A 9 -5.10 -15.61 34.67
C VAL A 9 -5.69 -14.51 33.79
N MET A 10 -5.75 -13.27 34.27
CA MET A 10 -6.25 -12.15 33.46
C MET A 10 -5.37 -11.87 32.25
N LEU A 11 -4.04 -11.94 32.39
CA LEU A 11 -3.12 -11.77 31.28
C LEU A 11 -3.36 -12.83 30.19
N VAL A 12 -3.45 -14.11 30.57
CA VAL A 12 -3.72 -15.21 29.63
C VAL A 12 -5.10 -15.05 28.99
N LEU A 13 -6.12 -14.75 29.79
CA LEU A 13 -7.48 -14.58 29.30
C LEU A 13 -7.58 -13.45 28.28
N LEU A 14 -7.03 -12.28 28.58
CA LEU A 14 -7.04 -11.15 27.65
C LEU A 14 -6.22 -11.46 26.40
N THR A 15 -5.07 -12.12 26.53
CA THR A 15 -4.25 -12.55 25.38
C THR A 15 -5.02 -13.50 24.46
N LEU A 16 -5.75 -14.46 25.01
CA LEU A 16 -6.57 -15.37 24.23
C LEU A 16 -7.75 -14.65 23.56
N ILE A 17 -8.38 -13.71 24.25
CA ILE A 17 -9.48 -12.95 23.68
C ILE A 17 -9.00 -12.04 22.54
N THR A 18 -7.97 -11.23 22.77
CA THR A 18 -7.52 -10.22 21.79
C THR A 18 -6.60 -10.78 20.71
N GLY A 19 -5.85 -11.83 21.01
CA GLY A 19 -4.91 -12.47 20.09
C GLY A 19 -5.48 -13.63 19.30
N LEU A 20 -6.55 -14.28 19.78
CA LEU A 20 -7.13 -15.47 19.13
C LEU A 20 -8.61 -15.30 18.84
N ALA A 21 -9.44 -15.12 19.87
CA ALA A 21 -10.89 -15.12 19.68
C ALA A 21 -11.34 -13.97 18.77
N TYR A 22 -10.84 -12.76 19.00
CA TYR A 22 -11.21 -11.58 18.23
C TYR A 22 -10.72 -11.63 16.77
N PRO A 23 -9.43 -11.89 16.46
CA PRO A 23 -8.97 -11.99 15.07
C PRO A 23 -9.69 -13.09 14.28
N LEU A 24 -9.93 -14.26 14.88
CA LEU A 24 -10.64 -15.35 14.21
C LEU A 24 -12.11 -15.01 13.94
N PHE A 25 -12.78 -14.39 14.93
CA PHE A 25 -14.18 -13.97 14.78
C PHE A 25 -14.33 -12.96 13.65
N ILE A 26 -13.51 -11.89 13.65
CA ILE A 26 -13.56 -10.87 12.61
C ILE A 26 -13.15 -11.42 11.25
N THR A 27 -12.12 -12.28 11.18
CA THR A 27 -11.70 -12.92 9.92
C THR A 27 -12.82 -13.80 9.37
N GLY A 28 -13.50 -14.58 10.22
CA GLY A 28 -14.64 -15.40 9.83
C GLY A 28 -15.80 -14.57 9.26
N LEU A 29 -16.15 -13.46 9.93
CA LEU A 29 -17.18 -12.55 9.42
C LEU A 29 -16.76 -11.87 8.11
N ALA A 30 -15.50 -11.43 8.01
CA ALA A 30 -14.97 -10.81 6.80
C ALA A 30 -15.01 -11.77 5.61
N GLN A 31 -14.63 -13.03 5.80
CA GLN A 31 -14.71 -14.05 4.75
C GLN A 31 -16.15 -14.41 4.37
N LEU A 32 -17.09 -14.39 5.34
CA LEU A 32 -18.50 -14.69 5.07
C LEU A 32 -19.19 -13.59 4.24
N PHE A 33 -18.94 -12.32 4.57
CA PHE A 33 -19.64 -11.19 3.94
C PHE A 33 -18.87 -10.55 2.79
N PHE A 34 -17.53 -10.51 2.88
CA PHE A 34 -16.66 -9.76 1.95
C PHE A 34 -15.41 -10.57 1.57
N PRO A 35 -15.56 -11.79 1.01
CA PRO A 35 -14.43 -12.67 0.73
C PRO A 35 -13.41 -12.04 -0.23
N TRP A 36 -13.85 -11.33 -1.26
CA TRP A 36 -12.94 -10.75 -2.23
C TRP A 36 -12.04 -9.65 -1.61
N GLN A 37 -12.61 -8.76 -0.81
CA GLN A 37 -11.87 -7.73 -0.08
C GLN A 37 -11.00 -8.31 1.04
N ALA A 38 -11.50 -9.31 1.77
CA ALA A 38 -10.77 -9.99 2.84
C ALA A 38 -9.51 -10.70 2.33
N ASN A 39 -9.52 -11.15 1.08
CA ASN A 39 -8.38 -11.76 0.41
C ASN A 39 -7.51 -10.75 -0.38
N GLY A 40 -7.73 -9.44 -0.19
CA GLY A 40 -6.85 -8.39 -0.72
C GLY A 40 -7.28 -7.81 -2.08
N SER A 41 -8.52 -8.01 -2.50
CA SER A 41 -9.08 -7.38 -3.71
C SER A 41 -8.24 -7.66 -4.97
N LEU A 42 -7.82 -8.91 -5.13
CA LEU A 42 -6.91 -9.32 -6.19
C LEU A 42 -7.61 -9.27 -7.57
N VAL A 43 -6.85 -8.85 -8.59
CA VAL A 43 -7.30 -8.75 -9.98
C VAL A 43 -6.51 -9.75 -10.82
N TYR A 44 -7.24 -10.55 -11.60
CA TYR A 44 -6.70 -11.57 -12.48
C TYR A 44 -7.05 -11.26 -13.93
N GLN A 45 -6.11 -11.53 -14.83
CA GLN A 45 -6.32 -11.49 -16.28
C GLN A 45 -5.78 -12.79 -16.86
N ASP A 46 -6.62 -13.54 -17.59
CA ASP A 46 -6.26 -14.83 -18.18
C ASP A 46 -5.63 -15.80 -17.15
N ASP A 47 -6.28 -15.94 -15.99
CA ASP A 47 -5.82 -16.73 -14.82
C ASP A 47 -4.47 -16.31 -14.20
N LYS A 48 -3.88 -15.21 -14.67
CA LYS A 48 -2.66 -14.63 -14.10
C LYS A 48 -2.99 -13.52 -13.13
N LEU A 49 -2.44 -13.59 -11.92
CA LEU A 49 -2.51 -12.50 -10.96
C LEU A 49 -1.73 -11.30 -11.49
N ILE A 50 -2.44 -10.21 -11.79
CA ILE A 50 -1.83 -8.97 -12.28
C ILE A 50 -1.66 -7.93 -11.17
N GLY A 51 -2.37 -8.05 -10.05
CA GLY A 51 -2.23 -7.15 -8.91
C GLY A 51 -3.44 -7.14 -7.98
N SER A 52 -3.62 -6.04 -7.25
CA SER A 52 -4.77 -5.75 -6.39
C SER A 52 -5.35 -4.41 -6.79
N GLU A 53 -6.67 -4.25 -6.68
CA GLU A 53 -7.36 -2.98 -6.97
C GLU A 53 -6.80 -1.81 -6.13
N LEU A 54 -6.31 -2.11 -4.92
CA LEU A 54 -5.83 -1.10 -3.98
C LEU A 54 -4.33 -0.81 -4.08
N ILE A 55 -3.58 -1.61 -4.86
CA ILE A 55 -2.12 -1.49 -4.95
C ILE A 55 -1.72 -0.95 -6.32
N GLY A 56 -1.18 0.28 -6.32
CA GLY A 56 -0.58 0.88 -7.50
C GLY A 56 0.73 0.21 -7.91
N GLN A 57 1.04 0.26 -9.20
CA GLN A 57 2.26 -0.30 -9.79
C GLN A 57 3.09 0.80 -10.44
N SER A 58 4.39 0.56 -10.61
CA SER A 58 5.25 1.48 -11.36
C SER A 58 5.02 1.35 -12.85
N PHE A 59 4.31 2.30 -13.45
CA PHE A 59 4.10 2.36 -14.89
C PHE A 59 5.10 3.31 -15.55
N ASN A 60 6.08 2.78 -16.28
CA ASN A 60 7.14 3.60 -16.91
C ASN A 60 6.94 3.82 -18.41
N ARG A 61 5.91 3.23 -19.01
CA ARG A 61 5.62 3.41 -20.44
C ARG A 61 4.71 4.62 -20.64
N ALA A 62 4.90 5.31 -21.77
CA ALA A 62 4.19 6.55 -22.10
C ALA A 62 2.70 6.37 -22.46
N ASP A 63 2.27 5.13 -22.69
CA ASP A 63 0.89 4.75 -23.01
C ASP A 63 0.03 4.48 -21.77
N TYR A 64 0.62 4.42 -20.58
CA TYR A 64 -0.12 4.28 -19.33
C TYR A 64 -0.22 5.60 -18.58
N PHE A 65 -1.30 5.72 -17.79
CA PHE A 65 -1.42 6.78 -16.81
C PHE A 65 -0.30 6.67 -15.78
N GLN A 66 0.35 7.80 -15.55
CA GLN A 66 1.44 7.91 -14.61
C GLN A 66 0.87 8.18 -13.22
N GLY A 67 1.16 7.27 -12.28
CA GLY A 67 0.78 7.41 -10.89
C GLY A 67 1.59 8.49 -10.16
N ARG A 68 1.28 8.67 -8.87
CA ARG A 68 2.05 9.57 -8.00
C ARG A 68 3.48 9.01 -7.81
N PRO A 69 4.52 9.87 -7.72
CA PRO A 69 5.85 9.40 -7.39
C PRO A 69 5.86 8.62 -6.07
N SER A 70 6.31 7.38 -6.11
CA SER A 70 6.47 6.54 -4.94
C SER A 70 7.90 6.63 -4.42
N MET A 71 8.04 6.78 -3.09
CA MET A 71 9.33 6.96 -2.41
C MET A 71 9.61 5.79 -1.46
N THR A 72 9.16 4.60 -1.85
CA THR A 72 9.42 3.34 -1.15
C THR A 72 10.90 2.95 -1.26
N SER A 73 11.38 2.13 -0.33
CA SER A 73 12.79 1.68 -0.33
C SER A 73 13.10 0.83 -1.57
N GLU A 74 14.32 0.99 -2.08
CA GLU A 74 14.92 0.28 -3.22
C GLU A 74 14.29 0.56 -4.60
N MET A 75 12.97 0.43 -4.72
CA MET A 75 12.23 0.64 -5.96
C MET A 75 10.88 1.32 -5.70
N PRO A 76 10.34 2.11 -6.64
CA PRO A 76 9.01 2.73 -6.50
C PRO A 76 7.90 1.67 -6.48
N TYR A 77 6.85 1.92 -5.69
CA TYR A 77 5.69 1.03 -5.55
C TYR A 77 6.05 -0.37 -5.01
N ASN A 78 7.04 -0.45 -4.11
CA ASN A 78 7.41 -1.70 -3.47
C ASN A 78 6.37 -2.10 -2.40
N SER A 79 5.69 -3.23 -2.60
CA SER A 79 4.68 -3.76 -1.65
C SER A 79 5.28 -4.28 -0.35
N MET A 80 6.58 -4.60 -0.33
CA MET A 80 7.31 -5.03 0.87
C MET A 80 7.78 -3.84 1.73
N ALA A 81 7.83 -2.63 1.14
CA ALA A 81 8.28 -1.43 1.82
C ALA A 81 7.19 -0.36 1.81
N SER A 82 6.41 -0.28 2.88
CA SER A 82 5.40 0.77 3.04
C SER A 82 6.00 2.00 3.72
N GLY A 83 6.56 2.92 2.92
CA GLY A 83 7.20 4.14 3.40
C GLY A 83 6.90 5.36 2.52
N ALA A 84 6.99 6.54 3.11
CA ALA A 84 6.81 7.83 2.43
C ALA A 84 8.09 8.67 2.49
N SER A 85 8.15 9.73 1.69
CA SER A 85 9.23 10.72 1.80
C SER A 85 9.13 11.46 3.13
N GLN A 86 10.16 11.36 3.97
CA GLN A 86 10.26 12.05 5.26
C GLN A 86 11.03 13.39 5.14
N LEU A 87 10.99 14.03 3.98
CA LEU A 87 11.67 15.31 3.74
C LEU A 87 10.75 16.47 4.15
N ALA A 88 11.23 17.36 5.02
CA ALA A 88 10.54 18.58 5.40
C ALA A 88 10.63 19.66 4.31
N THR A 89 9.71 20.63 4.33
CA THR A 89 9.68 21.77 3.39
C THR A 89 10.96 22.60 3.41
N SER A 90 11.64 22.69 4.57
CA SER A 90 12.91 23.39 4.71
C SER A 90 14.11 22.64 4.12
N ASN A 91 13.96 21.37 3.74
CA ASN A 91 15.06 20.57 3.22
C ASN A 91 15.28 20.86 1.72
N PRO A 92 16.47 21.32 1.32
CA PRO A 92 16.76 21.62 -0.09
C PRO A 92 16.66 20.39 -1.01
N LEU A 93 16.83 19.16 -0.49
CA LEU A 93 16.66 17.94 -1.28
C LEU A 93 15.22 17.74 -1.77
N LEU A 94 14.23 18.29 -1.05
CA LEU A 94 12.84 18.22 -1.49
C LEU A 94 12.60 19.13 -2.69
N SER A 95 13.06 20.38 -2.64
CA SER A 95 12.90 21.33 -3.75
C SER A 95 13.64 20.85 -5.00
N GLU A 96 14.82 20.24 -4.84
CA GLU A 96 15.55 19.62 -5.94
C GLU A 96 14.75 18.48 -6.58
N LYS A 97 14.20 17.55 -5.78
CA LYS A 97 13.39 16.43 -6.29
C LYS A 97 12.13 16.90 -7.00
N VAL A 98 11.45 17.92 -6.46
CA VAL A 98 10.26 18.51 -7.09
C VAL A 98 10.63 19.16 -8.43
N ALA A 99 11.70 19.96 -8.46
CA ALA A 99 12.16 20.60 -9.69
C ALA A 99 12.60 19.57 -10.74
N ALA A 100 13.26 18.47 -10.34
CA ALA A 100 13.58 17.36 -11.22
C ALA A 100 12.32 16.71 -11.80
N GLY A 101 11.32 16.45 -10.96
CA GLY A 101 10.01 15.96 -11.39
C GLY A 101 9.36 16.88 -12.43
N VAL A 102 9.21 18.17 -12.12
CA VAL A 102 8.62 19.16 -13.04
C VAL A 102 9.33 19.18 -14.40
N ARG A 103 10.67 19.11 -14.42
CA ARG A 103 11.45 19.06 -15.66
C ARG A 103 11.17 17.80 -16.48
N LEU A 104 10.99 16.65 -15.84
CA LEU A 104 10.62 15.40 -16.54
C LEU A 104 9.23 15.50 -17.17
N TRP A 105 8.27 16.12 -16.47
CA TRP A 105 6.92 16.35 -16.99
C TRP A 105 6.90 17.35 -18.16
N GLN A 106 7.63 18.46 -18.05
CA GLN A 106 7.71 19.49 -19.10
C GLN A 106 8.39 19.01 -20.39
N LYS A 107 9.34 18.07 -20.30
CA LYS A 107 10.00 17.48 -21.48
C LYS A 107 9.09 16.56 -22.32
N GLY A 108 7.80 16.46 -21.99
CA GLY A 108 6.81 15.84 -22.87
C GLY A 108 6.92 14.32 -22.97
N LEU A 109 7.56 13.65 -22.00
CA LEU A 109 7.69 12.19 -22.06
C LEU A 109 6.35 11.45 -21.83
N ILE A 110 5.27 12.15 -21.44
CA ILE A 110 3.95 11.55 -21.16
C ILE A 110 2.76 12.33 -21.78
N ILE A 111 2.82 13.66 -21.97
CA ILE A 111 1.61 14.44 -22.34
C ILE A 111 1.28 14.41 -23.85
N ILE A 112 2.23 14.15 -24.75
CA ILE A 112 2.00 14.35 -26.20
C ILE A 112 1.32 13.15 -26.88
N LYS A 113 1.38 11.93 -26.32
CA LYS A 113 0.75 10.75 -26.96
C LYS A 113 -0.72 10.54 -26.61
N SER A 114 -1.24 11.15 -25.55
CA SER A 114 -2.65 10.94 -25.15
C SER A 114 -3.65 11.84 -25.89
N PHE A 115 -3.20 12.90 -26.56
CA PHE A 115 -4.09 13.86 -27.25
C PHE A 115 -4.13 13.67 -28.78
N LEU A 116 -3.28 12.82 -29.36
CA LEU A 116 -3.15 12.67 -30.81
C LEU A 116 -3.70 11.34 -31.37
N LEU A 117 -4.48 10.59 -30.59
CA LEU A 117 -5.08 9.31 -31.00
C LEU A 117 -6.60 9.22 -30.68
N ILE A 118 -7.28 10.36 -30.73
CA ILE A 118 -8.67 10.50 -31.16
C ILE A 118 -8.64 11.37 -32.42
#